data_AF-A0A940BRP5-F1
#
_entry.id   AF-A0A940BRP5-F1
#
_cell.length_a   1.000
_cell.length_b   1.000
_cell.length_c   1.000
_cell.angle_alpha   90.00
_cell.angle_beta   90.00
_cell.angle_gamma   90.00
#
_symmetry.space_group_name_H-M   'P 1'
#
loop_
_entity.id
_entity.type
_entity.pdbx_description
1 polymer ?
#
loop_
_entity_poly.entity_id
_entity_poly.type
_entity_poly.pdbx_seq_one_letter_code
_entity_poly.pdbx_strand_id
1 'polypeptide(L)'
;MNREKKTLIVIYAVSVAVFLTIFFAIPFDKIATSWVAFSFAILSLVIGLCVSLYAIKDGKNLKSKVYGFPMFRLGNYYTIAQIIVSIVFIVIASFAEVPTWISIVTGVILLGIIIVGIVAVDNSREYIIQQESNDKIKTYAIEDLRIIIESLINKSSDKKSIEKLAEDFKYSDPISNEKTYEIESLIASKVLDLEKVINENGDSSSLINEISQLLKRRNIICKETK
;
A
#
# COMPACT_ATOMS: atom_id res chain seq x y z
N MET A 1 9.66 -18.98 -9.22
CA MET A 1 10.24 -17.64 -8.92
C MET A 1 9.95 -16.70 -10.08
N ASN A 2 9.25 -15.58 -9.83
CA ASN A 2 8.80 -14.63 -10.86
C ASN A 2 9.99 -14.02 -11.63
N ARG A 3 9.84 -13.71 -12.93
CA ARG A 3 10.93 -13.17 -13.77
C ARG A 3 11.55 -11.90 -13.15
N GLU A 4 10.72 -11.02 -12.60
CA GLU A 4 11.15 -9.79 -11.94
C GLU A 4 12.03 -10.05 -10.70
N LYS A 5 11.68 -11.04 -9.88
CA LYS A 5 12.48 -11.43 -8.70
C LYS A 5 13.85 -11.97 -9.11
N LYS A 6 13.91 -12.77 -10.18
CA LYS A 6 15.19 -13.27 -10.73
C LYS A 6 16.06 -12.10 -11.19
N THR A 7 15.50 -11.15 -11.93
CA THR A 7 16.23 -9.97 -12.41
C THR A 7 16.81 -9.16 -11.25
N LEU A 8 16.03 -8.90 -10.18
CA LEU A 8 16.54 -8.17 -9.01
C LEU A 8 17.67 -8.89 -8.31
N ILE A 9 17.53 -10.21 -8.07
CA ILE A 9 18.59 -11.00 -7.44
C ILE A 9 19.88 -10.91 -8.26
N VAL A 10 19.79 -11.03 -9.58
CA VAL A 10 20.95 -10.89 -10.47
C VAL A 10 21.56 -9.49 -10.39
N ILE A 11 20.75 -8.43 -10.42
CA ILE A 11 21.25 -7.04 -10.32
C ILE A 11 22.01 -6.83 -9.01
N TYR A 12 21.42 -7.19 -7.87
CA TYR A 12 22.09 -7.03 -6.57
C TYR A 12 23.32 -7.94 -6.43
N ALA A 13 23.28 -9.17 -6.97
CA ALA A 13 24.45 -10.05 -6.97
C ALA A 13 25.61 -9.46 -7.79
N VAL A 14 25.31 -8.87 -8.95
CA VAL A 14 26.31 -8.15 -9.75
C VAL A 14 26.82 -6.93 -9.00
N SER A 15 25.96 -6.12 -8.36
CA SER A 15 26.38 -4.97 -7.56
C SER A 15 27.30 -5.36 -6.41
N VAL A 16 27.02 -6.47 -5.71
CA VAL A 16 27.91 -7.03 -4.68
C VAL A 16 29.24 -7.44 -5.29
N ALA A 17 29.24 -8.18 -6.39
CA ALA A 17 30.46 -8.62 -7.06
C ALA A 17 31.33 -7.44 -7.52
N VAL A 18 30.72 -6.40 -8.07
CA VAL A 18 31.39 -5.16 -8.48
C VAL A 18 31.99 -4.45 -7.26
N PHE A 19 31.22 -4.29 -6.18
CA PHE A 19 31.70 -3.63 -4.96
C PHE A 19 32.86 -4.41 -4.31
N LEU A 20 32.77 -5.74 -4.23
CA LEU A 20 33.86 -6.60 -3.77
C LEU A 20 35.11 -6.41 -4.63
N THR A 21 34.96 -6.45 -5.95
CA THR A 21 36.08 -6.28 -6.88
C THR A 21 36.75 -4.92 -6.69
N ILE A 22 35.97 -3.84 -6.58
CA ILE A 22 36.51 -2.49 -6.33
C ILE A 22 37.26 -2.44 -4.99
N PHE A 23 36.67 -2.97 -3.92
CA PHE A 23 37.28 -2.94 -2.59
C PHE A 23 38.60 -3.71 -2.53
N PHE A 24 38.72 -4.84 -3.23
CA PHE A 24 39.95 -5.64 -3.25
C PHE A 24 40.97 -5.22 -4.31
N ALA A 25 40.54 -4.64 -5.43
CA ALA A 25 41.44 -4.18 -6.48
C ALA A 25 42.16 -2.88 -6.12
N ILE A 26 41.56 -2.01 -5.31
CA ILE A 26 42.18 -0.75 -4.90
C ILE A 26 43.23 -1.03 -3.80
N PRO A 27 44.51 -0.65 -4.01
CA PRO A 27 45.60 -0.93 -3.08
C PRO A 27 45.67 0.11 -1.95
N PHE A 28 44.58 0.27 -1.20
CA PHE A 28 44.53 1.12 -0.01
C PHE A 28 44.77 0.31 1.26
N ASP A 29 45.40 0.93 2.25
CA ASP A 29 45.58 0.31 3.57
C ASP A 29 44.23 0.13 4.26
N LYS A 30 43.86 -1.13 4.49
CA LYS A 30 42.55 -1.51 5.04
C LYS A 30 42.59 -1.51 6.56
N ILE A 31 42.48 -0.33 7.15
CA ILE A 31 42.31 -0.19 8.60
C ILE A 31 40.90 -0.60 9.05
N ALA A 32 40.69 -0.73 10.37
CA ALA A 32 39.43 -1.17 10.96
C ALA A 32 38.20 -0.37 10.46
N THR A 33 38.35 0.95 10.27
CA THR A 33 37.27 1.82 9.76
C THR A 33 36.83 1.44 8.34
N SER A 34 37.77 1.06 7.47
CA SER A 34 37.48 0.59 6.11
C SER A 34 36.70 -0.73 6.11
N TRP A 35 37.02 -1.65 7.03
CA TRP A 35 36.31 -2.92 7.20
C TRP A 35 34.89 -2.73 7.73
N VAL A 36 34.69 -1.79 8.67
CA VAL A 36 33.36 -1.43 9.17
C VAL A 36 32.52 -0.83 8.04
N ALA A 37 33.05 0.16 7.32
CA ALA A 37 32.37 0.80 6.20
C ALA A 37 32.00 -0.21 5.09
N PHE A 38 32.91 -1.13 4.79
CA PHE A 38 32.68 -2.25 3.87
C PHE A 38 31.53 -3.16 4.33
N SER A 39 31.51 -3.52 5.61
CA SER A 39 30.46 -4.38 6.19
C SER A 39 29.08 -3.73 6.07
N PHE A 40 28.99 -2.43 6.34
CA PHE A 40 27.74 -1.68 6.18
C PHE A 40 27.30 -1.55 4.71
N ALA A 41 28.24 -1.48 3.76
CA ALA A 41 27.91 -1.46 2.33
C ALA A 41 27.35 -2.81 1.85
N ILE A 42 27.93 -3.92 2.30
CA ILE A 42 27.36 -5.25 2.02
C ILE A 42 25.99 -5.38 2.66
N LEU A 43 25.86 -4.96 3.92
CA LEU A 43 24.61 -5.02 4.65
C LEU A 43 23.51 -4.22 3.94
N SER A 44 23.82 -3.03 3.40
CA SER A 44 22.82 -2.25 2.67
C SER A 44 22.42 -2.89 1.34
N LEU A 45 23.34 -3.54 0.63
CA LEU A 45 23.00 -4.31 -0.58
C LEU A 45 22.06 -5.48 -0.24
N VAL A 46 22.29 -6.16 0.89
CA VAL A 46 21.40 -7.25 1.37
C VAL A 46 20.04 -6.70 1.78
N ILE A 47 19.99 -5.62 2.57
CA ILE A 47 18.74 -4.98 2.99
C ILE A 47 17.96 -4.47 1.77
N GLY A 48 18.64 -3.80 0.84
CA GLY A 48 18.05 -3.30 -0.41
C GLY A 48 17.44 -4.44 -1.24
N LEU A 49 18.13 -5.58 -1.36
CA LEU A 49 17.59 -6.77 -2.01
C LEU A 49 16.35 -7.31 -1.28
N CYS A 50 16.42 -7.48 0.04
CA CYS A 50 15.30 -7.97 0.85
C CYS A 50 14.06 -7.07 0.71
N VAL A 51 14.23 -5.75 0.84
CA VAL A 51 13.16 -4.75 0.68
C VAL A 51 12.57 -4.81 -0.73
N SER A 52 13.43 -4.92 -1.76
CA SER A 52 12.98 -5.00 -3.14
C SER A 52 12.21 -6.30 -3.44
N LEU A 53 12.64 -7.42 -2.87
CA LEU A 53 11.92 -8.70 -3.00
C LEU A 53 10.60 -8.71 -2.23
N TYR A 54 10.56 -8.05 -1.06
CA TYR A 54 9.37 -7.87 -0.26
C TYR A 54 8.33 -7.02 -1.01
N ALA A 55 8.75 -5.89 -1.60
CA ALA A 55 7.89 -5.01 -2.39
C ALA A 55 7.18 -5.72 -3.57
N ILE A 56 7.81 -6.73 -4.19
CA ILE A 56 7.23 -7.48 -5.32
C ILE A 56 6.28 -8.60 -4.85
N LYS A 57 6.34 -9.04 -3.59
CA LYS A 57 5.62 -10.23 -3.11
C LYS A 57 4.09 -10.10 -3.20
N ASP A 58 3.55 -8.88 -3.23
CA ASP A 58 2.11 -8.60 -3.21
C ASP A 58 1.50 -8.24 -4.57
N GLY A 59 2.23 -8.45 -5.68
CA GLY A 59 1.90 -7.99 -7.04
C GLY A 59 0.65 -8.55 -7.76
N LYS A 60 -0.34 -9.13 -7.08
CA LYS A 60 -1.56 -9.65 -7.75
C LYS A 60 -2.64 -8.59 -8.01
N ASN A 61 -2.60 -7.44 -7.35
CA ASN A 61 -3.58 -6.37 -7.52
C ASN A 61 -2.89 -5.06 -7.95
N LEU A 62 -3.47 -4.32 -8.90
CA LEU A 62 -2.94 -3.03 -9.41
C LEU A 62 -2.60 -2.02 -8.30
N LYS A 63 -3.25 -2.11 -7.13
CA LYS A 63 -3.00 -1.28 -5.94
C LYS A 63 -1.72 -1.62 -5.17
N SER A 64 -1.27 -2.88 -5.17
CA SER A 64 0.03 -3.22 -4.56
C SER A 64 1.22 -2.68 -5.35
N LYS A 65 1.01 -2.41 -6.65
CA LYS A 65 2.02 -1.83 -7.53
C LYS A 65 2.24 -0.33 -7.25
N VAL A 66 1.23 0.36 -6.74
CA VAL A 66 1.31 1.80 -6.39
C VAL A 66 2.12 2.01 -5.11
N TYR A 67 2.07 1.07 -4.15
CA TYR A 67 2.80 1.18 -2.86
C TYR A 67 4.10 0.36 -2.79
N GLY A 68 4.21 -0.74 -3.55
CA GLY A 68 5.48 -1.45 -3.71
C GLY A 68 6.55 -0.58 -4.40
N PHE A 69 6.14 0.41 -5.19
CA PHE A 69 7.02 1.34 -5.88
C PHE A 69 7.71 2.37 -4.95
N PRO A 70 7.00 3.05 -4.02
CA PRO A 70 7.62 3.79 -2.92
C PRO A 70 8.60 2.95 -2.09
N MET A 71 8.20 1.72 -1.72
CA MET A 71 9.04 0.84 -0.90
C MET A 71 10.35 0.44 -1.61
N PHE A 72 10.26 0.11 -2.90
CA PHE A 72 11.42 -0.17 -3.74
C PHE A 72 12.35 1.05 -3.88
N ARG A 73 11.78 2.25 -4.10
CA ARG A 73 12.55 3.50 -4.18
C ARG A 73 13.28 3.79 -2.87
N LEU A 74 12.60 3.62 -1.73
CA LEU A 74 13.16 3.88 -0.40
C LEU A 74 14.40 2.99 -0.15
N GLY A 75 14.28 1.69 -0.43
CA GLY A 75 15.40 0.75 -0.29
C GLY A 75 16.57 1.05 -1.24
N ASN A 76 16.27 1.46 -2.48
CA ASN A 76 17.30 1.83 -3.44
C ASN A 76 18.05 3.12 -3.05
N TYR A 77 17.34 4.16 -2.58
CA TYR A 77 17.98 5.38 -2.10
C TYR A 77 18.87 5.14 -0.89
N TYR A 78 18.41 4.32 0.07
CA TYR A 78 19.24 3.91 1.21
C TYR A 78 20.50 3.16 0.75
N THR A 79 20.36 2.20 -0.16
CA THR A 79 21.50 1.41 -0.67
C THR A 79 22.54 2.32 -1.33
N ILE A 80 22.10 3.25 -2.19
CA ILE A 80 22.99 4.20 -2.88
C ILE A 80 23.67 5.13 -1.87
N ALA A 81 22.91 5.72 -0.95
CA ALA A 81 23.45 6.62 0.07
C ALA A 81 24.48 5.91 0.96
N GLN A 82 24.16 4.70 1.43
CA GLN A 82 25.07 3.90 2.24
C GLN A 82 26.36 3.54 1.47
N ILE A 83 26.25 3.15 0.20
CA ILE A 83 27.44 2.85 -0.63
C ILE A 83 28.33 4.07 -0.78
N ILE A 84 27.75 5.25 -1.06
CA ILE A 84 28.51 6.50 -1.18
C ILE A 84 29.22 6.81 0.14
N VAL A 85 28.50 6.76 1.26
CA VAL A 85 29.08 7.00 2.60
C VAL A 85 30.18 6.00 2.91
N SER A 86 29.99 4.72 2.59
CA SER A 86 31.00 3.68 2.79
C SER A 86 32.25 3.91 1.93
N ILE A 87 32.11 4.30 0.66
CA ILE A 87 33.24 4.64 -0.21
C ILE A 87 34.00 5.84 0.37
N VAL A 88 33.30 6.89 0.81
CA VAL A 88 33.91 8.06 1.43
C VAL A 88 34.71 7.68 2.67
N PHE A 89 34.15 6.84 3.57
CA PHE A 89 34.88 6.36 4.73
C PHE A 89 36.10 5.51 4.36
N ILE A 90 36.00 4.63 3.36
CA ILE A 90 37.14 3.82 2.90
C ILE A 90 38.26 4.69 2.34
N VAL A 91 37.92 5.72 1.55
CA VAL A 91 38.89 6.65 0.96
C VAL A 91 39.54 7.49 2.06
N ILE A 92 38.76 8.12 2.94
CA ILE A 92 39.31 8.96 4.02
C ILE A 92 40.17 8.12 4.97
N ALA A 93 39.72 6.92 5.32
CA ALA A 93 40.47 5.99 6.17
C ALA A 93 41.82 5.58 5.58
N SER A 94 42.00 5.67 4.26
CA SER A 94 43.29 5.41 3.60
C SER A 94 44.27 6.57 3.71
N PHE A 95 43.80 7.80 3.98
CA PHE A 95 44.66 9.00 4.06
C PHE A 95 44.74 9.57 5.48
N ALA A 96 43.79 9.27 6.35
CA ALA A 96 43.69 9.79 7.70
C ALA A 96 43.19 8.70 8.67
N GLU A 97 43.73 8.69 9.88
CA GLU A 97 43.25 7.84 10.97
C GLU A 97 41.90 8.35 11.48
N VAL A 98 40.82 7.81 10.92
CA VAL A 98 39.46 8.09 11.39
C VAL A 98 39.10 7.08 12.49
N PRO A 99 38.70 7.56 13.69
CA PRO A 99 38.21 6.68 14.75
C PRO A 99 37.05 5.80 14.27
N THR A 100 37.16 4.50 14.53
CA THR A 100 36.20 3.47 14.07
C THR A 100 34.76 3.74 14.53
N TRP A 101 34.59 4.31 15.72
CA TRP A 101 33.28 4.64 16.28
C TRP A 101 32.47 5.60 15.40
N ILE A 102 33.13 6.50 14.67
CA ILE A 102 32.45 7.46 13.78
C ILE A 102 31.75 6.70 12.64
N SER A 103 32.46 5.78 12.00
CA SER A 103 31.90 4.96 10.91
C SER A 103 30.75 4.07 11.38
N ILE A 104 30.88 3.49 12.59
CA ILE A 104 29.81 2.69 13.21
C ILE A 104 28.58 3.56 13.45
N VAL A 105 28.74 4.71 14.11
CA VAL A 105 27.62 5.61 14.44
C VAL A 105 26.92 6.09 13.17
N THR A 106 27.67 6.50 12.14
CA THR A 106 27.06 6.92 10.87
C THR A 106 26.31 5.77 10.18
N GLY A 107 26.88 4.56 10.16
CA GLY A 107 26.22 3.38 9.60
C GLY A 107 24.93 3.01 10.33
N VAL A 108 24.94 3.05 11.66
CA VAL A 108 23.76 2.76 12.49
C VAL A 108 22.67 3.81 12.32
N ILE A 109 23.02 5.10 12.23
CA ILE A 109 22.04 6.18 12.00
C ILE A 109 21.31 5.97 10.66
N LEU A 110 22.06 5.73 9.58
CA LEU A 110 21.47 5.49 8.25
C LEU A 110 20.59 4.23 8.25
N LEU A 111 21.04 3.16 8.92
CA LEU A 111 20.26 1.94 9.08
C LEU A 111 18.97 2.18 9.89
N GLY A 112 19.03 2.99 10.95
CA GLY A 112 17.85 3.36 11.74
C GLY A 112 16.81 4.12 10.92
N ILE A 113 17.26 5.10 10.12
CA ILE A 113 16.36 5.88 9.24
C ILE A 113 15.61 4.96 8.26
N ILE A 114 16.29 3.99 7.64
CA ILE A 114 15.62 3.09 6.70
C ILE A 114 14.65 2.14 7.41
N ILE A 115 14.97 1.63 8.61
CA ILE A 115 14.04 0.79 9.37
C ILE A 115 12.76 1.56 9.69
N VAL A 116 12.88 2.80 10.18
CA VAL A 116 11.71 3.66 10.45
C VAL A 116 10.91 3.92 9.18
N GLY A 117 11.59 4.20 8.07
CA GLY A 117 10.93 4.43 6.78
C GLY A 117 10.18 3.21 6.25
N ILE A 118 10.76 2.00 6.39
CA ILE A 118 10.12 0.72 6.06
C ILE A 118 8.85 0.56 6.88
N VAL A 119 8.92 0.74 8.21
CA VAL A 119 7.76 0.62 9.11
C VAL A 119 6.67 1.64 8.78
N ALA A 120 7.05 2.88 8.45
CA ALA A 120 6.10 3.92 8.06
C ALA A 120 5.35 3.57 6.76
N VAL A 121 6.07 3.04 5.76
CA VAL A 121 5.47 2.58 4.51
C VAL A 121 4.57 1.35 4.76
N ASP A 122 5.00 0.41 5.60
CA ASP A 122 4.20 -0.76 5.96
C ASP A 122 2.91 -0.36 6.71
N ASN A 123 2.99 0.57 7.66
CA ASN A 123 1.80 1.10 8.35
C ASN A 123 0.85 1.80 7.36
N SER A 124 1.37 2.61 6.43
CA SER A 124 0.54 3.27 5.41
C SER A 124 -0.20 2.26 4.52
N ARG A 125 0.38 1.07 4.31
CA ARG A 125 -0.24 -0.01 3.56
C ARG A 125 -1.49 -0.54 4.28
N GLU A 126 -1.45 -0.64 5.60
CA GLU A 126 -2.54 -1.18 6.41
C GLU A 126 -3.71 -0.19 6.56
N TYR A 127 -3.41 1.11 6.73
CA TYR A 127 -4.43 2.17 6.76
C TYR A 127 -5.22 2.29 5.45
N ILE A 128 -4.57 2.08 4.30
CA ILE A 128 -5.21 2.25 2.99
C ILE A 128 -5.99 1.01 2.57
N ILE A 129 -5.60 -0.19 3.01
CA ILE A 129 -6.41 -1.41 2.80
C ILE A 129 -7.75 -1.31 3.55
N GLN A 130 -7.80 -0.64 4.71
CA GLN A 130 -9.06 -0.32 5.40
C GLN A 130 -9.83 0.84 4.77
N GLN A 131 -9.17 1.75 4.06
CA GLN A 131 -9.83 2.87 3.39
C GLN A 131 -10.34 2.49 1.98
N GLU A 132 -9.80 1.45 1.36
CA GLU A 132 -10.23 0.99 0.04
C GLU A 132 -11.44 0.05 0.04
N SER A 133 -11.77 -0.57 1.17
CA SER A 133 -13.14 -1.06 1.37
C SER A 133 -14.13 0.11 1.31
N ASN A 134 -13.72 1.30 1.74
CA ASN A 134 -14.52 2.53 1.71
C ASN A 134 -14.43 3.32 0.39
N ASP A 135 -13.42 3.12 -0.46
CA ASP A 135 -13.27 3.86 -1.74
C ASP A 135 -13.88 3.16 -2.96
N LYS A 136 -14.07 1.82 -2.96
CA LYS A 136 -14.98 1.19 -3.96
C LYS A 136 -16.43 1.63 -3.78
N ILE A 137 -16.72 2.06 -2.57
CA ILE A 137 -18.00 2.59 -2.14
C ILE A 137 -18.21 4.05 -2.67
N LYS A 138 -17.14 4.76 -3.04
CA LYS A 138 -17.16 6.19 -3.38
C LYS A 138 -17.41 6.51 -4.86
N THR A 139 -17.81 5.53 -5.67
CA THR A 139 -18.18 5.77 -7.08
C THR A 139 -19.27 4.81 -7.57
N TYR A 140 -20.15 4.34 -6.68
CA TYR A 140 -21.43 3.87 -7.18
C TYR A 140 -22.33 5.09 -7.28
N ALA A 141 -22.67 5.46 -8.51
CA ALA A 141 -23.83 6.31 -8.69
C ALA A 141 -25.03 5.58 -8.07
N ILE A 142 -25.99 6.31 -7.54
CA ILE A 142 -27.24 5.74 -7.02
C ILE A 142 -27.89 4.80 -8.06
N GLU A 143 -27.70 5.07 -9.36
CA GLU A 143 -28.14 4.22 -10.46
C GLU A 143 -27.42 2.86 -10.51
N ASP A 144 -26.13 2.81 -10.21
CA ASP A 144 -25.39 1.54 -10.17
C ASP A 144 -25.86 0.67 -9.00
N LEU A 145 -26.13 1.28 -7.84
CA LEU A 145 -26.69 0.57 -6.68
C LEU A 145 -28.08 0.01 -6.97
N ARG A 146 -28.88 0.75 -7.75
CA ARG A 146 -30.21 0.28 -8.19
C ARG A 146 -30.11 -0.99 -9.02
N ILE A 147 -29.18 -1.07 -9.98
CA ILE A 147 -28.97 -2.28 -10.80
C ILE A 147 -28.62 -3.49 -9.92
N ILE A 148 -27.77 -3.29 -8.90
CA ILE A 148 -27.41 -4.34 -7.94
C ILE A 148 -28.67 -4.81 -7.20
N ILE A 149 -29.47 -3.89 -6.65
CA ILE A 149 -30.70 -4.24 -5.90
C ILE A 149 -31.72 -4.95 -6.80
N GLU A 150 -31.92 -4.50 -8.04
CA GLU A 150 -32.80 -5.16 -8.99
C GLU A 150 -32.34 -6.60 -9.29
N SER A 151 -31.03 -6.84 -9.35
CA SER A 151 -30.48 -8.20 -9.55
C SER A 151 -30.71 -9.15 -8.36
N LEU A 152 -30.94 -8.59 -7.16
CA LEU A 152 -31.15 -9.34 -5.92
C LEU A 152 -32.60 -9.80 -5.73
N ILE A 153 -33.57 -9.21 -6.44
CA ILE A 153 -35.01 -9.56 -6.36
C ILE A 153 -35.25 -11.04 -6.62
N ASN A 154 -34.54 -11.62 -7.58
CA ASN A 154 -34.71 -13.03 -7.95
C ASN A 154 -33.95 -13.99 -7.02
N LYS A 155 -32.99 -13.47 -6.23
CA LYS A 155 -32.12 -14.27 -5.36
C LYS A 155 -32.56 -14.28 -3.90
N SER A 156 -33.36 -13.31 -3.46
CA SER A 156 -33.78 -13.21 -2.08
C SER A 156 -35.01 -14.07 -1.76
N SER A 157 -35.04 -14.55 -0.51
CA SER A 157 -36.22 -15.20 0.06
C SER A 157 -37.36 -14.20 0.30
N ASP A 158 -37.04 -12.93 0.59
CA ASP A 158 -38.01 -11.85 0.79
C ASP A 158 -38.06 -10.88 -0.40
N LYS A 159 -38.75 -11.31 -1.46
CA LYS A 159 -38.84 -10.57 -2.72
C LYS A 159 -39.55 -9.22 -2.57
N LYS A 160 -40.62 -9.17 -1.76
CA LYS A 160 -41.45 -7.97 -1.59
C LYS A 160 -40.67 -6.81 -0.97
N SER A 161 -39.82 -7.09 0.01
CA SER A 161 -39.03 -6.05 0.68
C SER A 161 -37.93 -5.49 -0.23
N ILE A 162 -37.33 -6.33 -1.08
CA ILE A 162 -36.32 -5.87 -2.06
C ILE A 162 -36.97 -5.14 -3.24
N GLU A 163 -38.13 -5.57 -3.72
CA GLU A 163 -38.89 -4.84 -4.76
C GLU A 163 -39.23 -3.42 -4.29
N LYS A 164 -39.69 -3.27 -3.05
CA LYS A 164 -39.94 -1.95 -2.45
C LYS A 164 -38.67 -1.12 -2.34
N LEU A 165 -37.55 -1.73 -1.98
CA LEU A 165 -36.26 -1.03 -1.93
C LEU A 165 -35.81 -0.58 -3.33
N ALA A 166 -35.99 -1.41 -4.35
CA ALA A 166 -35.69 -1.05 -5.74
C ALA A 166 -36.55 0.12 -6.23
N GLU A 167 -37.83 0.16 -5.86
CA GLU A 167 -38.71 1.31 -6.13
C GLU A 167 -38.22 2.58 -5.41
N ASP A 168 -37.83 2.48 -4.13
CA ASP A 168 -37.29 3.62 -3.38
C ASP A 168 -36.05 4.21 -4.06
N PHE A 169 -35.15 3.36 -4.59
CA PHE A 169 -33.99 3.81 -5.39
C PHE A 169 -34.40 4.43 -6.74
N LYS A 170 -35.38 3.84 -7.44
CA LYS A 170 -35.89 4.35 -8.73
C LYS A 170 -36.46 5.77 -8.64
N TYR A 171 -37.09 6.11 -7.51
CA TYR A 171 -37.65 7.44 -7.27
C TYR A 171 -36.69 8.42 -6.58
N SER A 172 -35.43 8.01 -6.36
CA SER A 172 -34.42 8.88 -5.76
C SER A 172 -33.74 9.80 -6.78
N ASP A 173 -33.24 10.95 -6.33
CA ASP A 173 -32.62 11.95 -7.22
C ASP A 173 -31.27 11.43 -7.75
N PRO A 174 -30.99 11.37 -9.06
CA PRO A 174 -29.72 10.81 -9.55
C PRO A 174 -28.51 11.72 -9.30
N ILE A 175 -28.70 12.95 -8.83
CA ILE A 175 -27.62 13.95 -8.69
C ILE A 175 -26.84 13.73 -7.39
N SER A 176 -25.56 13.36 -7.53
CA SER A 176 -24.57 13.35 -6.45
C SER A 176 -23.95 14.73 -6.25
N ASN A 177 -23.71 15.13 -5.00
CA ASN A 177 -23.04 16.38 -4.64
C ASN A 177 -22.06 16.15 -3.48
N GLU A 178 -21.13 17.08 -3.21
CA GLU A 178 -20.12 16.92 -2.14
C GLU A 178 -20.75 16.61 -0.76
N LYS A 179 -21.93 17.19 -0.48
CA LYS A 179 -22.66 16.95 0.78
C LYS A 179 -23.38 15.59 0.86
N THR A 180 -23.66 14.94 -0.28
CA THR A 180 -24.33 13.63 -0.31
C THR A 180 -23.33 12.47 -0.35
N TYR A 181 -22.06 12.76 -0.64
CA TYR A 181 -20.98 11.80 -0.81
C TYR A 181 -20.80 10.85 0.40
N GLU A 182 -20.81 11.38 1.63
CA GLU A 182 -20.64 10.55 2.83
C GLU A 182 -21.78 9.54 3.01
N ILE A 183 -23.02 9.96 2.71
CA ILE A 183 -24.20 9.10 2.86
C ILE A 183 -24.35 8.14 1.69
N GLU A 184 -24.04 8.56 0.47
CA GLU A 184 -23.99 7.67 -0.70
C GLU A 184 -22.95 6.56 -0.50
N SER A 185 -21.81 6.91 0.11
CA SER A 185 -20.79 5.94 0.50
C SER A 185 -21.35 4.93 1.52
N LEU A 186 -22.01 5.41 2.58
CA LEU A 186 -22.60 4.53 3.58
C LEU A 186 -23.68 3.59 2.97
N ILE A 187 -24.51 4.10 2.06
CA ILE A 187 -25.53 3.32 1.34
C ILE A 187 -24.87 2.24 0.49
N ALA A 188 -23.84 2.55 -0.28
CA ALA A 188 -23.14 1.58 -1.11
C ALA A 188 -22.52 0.44 -0.29
N SER A 189 -21.96 0.74 0.90
CA SER A 189 -21.48 -0.30 1.82
C SER A 189 -22.57 -1.30 2.16
N LYS A 190 -23.73 -0.77 2.58
CA LYS A 190 -24.84 -1.57 3.09
C LYS A 190 -25.50 -2.40 1.98
N VAL A 191 -25.54 -1.88 0.76
CA VAL A 191 -26.02 -2.63 -0.42
C VAL A 191 -25.10 -3.82 -0.75
N LEU A 192 -23.78 -3.64 -0.66
CA LEU A 192 -22.83 -4.75 -0.87
C LEU A 192 -22.91 -5.81 0.25
N ASP A 193 -23.14 -5.37 1.49
CA ASP A 193 -23.36 -6.31 2.59
C ASP A 193 -24.71 -7.04 2.45
N LEU A 194 -25.75 -6.36 1.96
CA LEU A 194 -27.02 -6.97 1.60
C LEU A 194 -26.86 -8.04 0.51
N GLU A 195 -26.07 -7.77 -0.54
CA GLU A 195 -25.77 -8.76 -1.59
C GLU A 195 -25.09 -10.02 -1.01
N LYS A 196 -24.12 -9.86 -0.11
CA LYS A 196 -23.46 -11.00 0.55
C LYS A 196 -24.45 -11.82 1.38
N VAL A 197 -25.24 -11.16 2.22
CA VAL A 197 -26.22 -11.82 3.10
C VAL A 197 -27.25 -12.61 2.28
N ILE A 198 -27.71 -12.05 1.16
CA ILE A 198 -28.65 -12.74 0.27
C ILE A 198 -28.00 -13.96 -0.39
N ASN A 199 -26.75 -13.84 -0.87
CA ASN A 199 -26.02 -14.98 -1.45
C ASN A 199 -25.74 -16.09 -0.42
N GLU A 200 -25.62 -15.74 0.87
CA GLU A 200 -25.43 -16.69 1.98
C GLU A 200 -26.75 -17.19 2.60
N ASN A 201 -27.91 -16.81 2.03
CA ASN A 201 -29.26 -17.12 2.55
C ASN A 201 -29.49 -16.67 4.02
N GLY A 202 -28.87 -15.57 4.44
CA GLY A 202 -29.07 -14.96 5.76
C GLY A 202 -30.31 -14.05 5.82
N ASP A 203 -30.61 -13.54 7.03
CA ASP A 203 -31.71 -12.60 7.25
C ASP A 203 -31.35 -11.20 6.72
N SER A 204 -32.02 -10.79 5.63
CA SER A 204 -31.81 -9.51 4.95
C SER A 204 -32.71 -8.37 5.45
N SER A 205 -33.68 -8.65 6.33
CA SER A 205 -34.74 -7.69 6.69
C SER A 205 -34.24 -6.44 7.43
N SER A 206 -33.25 -6.61 8.30
CA SER A 206 -32.62 -5.51 9.06
C SER A 206 -31.83 -4.56 8.15
N LEU A 207 -31.05 -5.11 7.23
CA LEU A 207 -30.26 -4.35 6.26
C LEU A 207 -31.13 -3.58 5.27
N ILE A 208 -32.24 -4.17 4.80
CA ILE A 208 -33.19 -3.49 3.90
C ILE A 208 -33.79 -2.23 4.58
N ASN A 209 -34.19 -2.35 5.85
CA ASN A 209 -34.72 -1.21 6.60
C ASN A 209 -33.68 -0.11 6.81
N GLU A 210 -32.43 -0.49 7.13
CA GLU A 210 -31.33 0.45 7.30
C GLU A 210 -31.03 1.21 5.99
N ILE A 211 -30.97 0.51 4.86
CA ILE A 211 -30.74 1.12 3.54
C ILE A 211 -31.89 2.09 3.17
N SER A 212 -33.15 1.71 3.39
CA SER A 212 -34.30 2.59 3.11
C SER A 212 -34.27 3.88 3.96
N GLN A 213 -33.86 3.79 5.24
CA GLN A 213 -33.69 4.96 6.09
C GLN A 213 -32.58 5.89 5.60
N LEU A 214 -31.44 5.32 5.21
CA LEU A 214 -30.30 6.07 4.69
C LEU A 214 -30.64 6.77 3.37
N LEU A 215 -31.37 6.09 2.48
CA LEU A 215 -31.82 6.67 1.21
C LEU A 215 -32.81 7.84 1.44
N LYS A 216 -33.72 7.73 2.41
CA LYS A 216 -34.60 8.86 2.81
C LYS A 216 -33.79 10.05 3.33
N ARG A 217 -32.78 9.80 4.17
CA ARG A 217 -31.90 10.85 4.71
C ARG A 217 -31.12 11.54 3.59
N ARG A 218 -30.61 10.78 2.62
CA ARG A 218 -29.95 11.30 1.42
C ARG A 218 -30.88 12.18 0.60
N ASN A 219 -32.12 11.74 0.35
CA ASN A 219 -33.12 12.52 -0.39
C ASN A 219 -33.48 13.85 0.31
N ILE A 220 -33.43 13.92 1.64
CA ILE A 220 -33.61 15.19 2.38
C ILE A 220 -32.45 16.14 2.09
N ILE A 221 -31.21 15.66 2.13
CA ILE A 221 -30.01 16.47 1.86
C ILE A 221 -29.98 16.97 0.41
N CYS A 222 -30.40 16.14 -0.55
CA CYS A 222 -30.55 16.56 -1.95
C CYS A 222 -31.55 17.72 -2.10
N LYS A 223 -32.64 17.73 -1.32
CA LYS A 223 -33.64 18.81 -1.33
C LYS A 223 -33.11 20.10 -0.70
N GLU A 224 -32.29 20.01 0.33
CA GLU A 224 -31.69 21.17 1.01
C GLU A 224 -30.54 21.82 0.20
N THR A 225 -30.02 21.13 -0.82
CA THR A 225 -28.90 21.59 -1.64
C THR A 225 -29.33 22.03 -3.05
N LYS A 226 -30.63 22.06 -3.35
CA LYS A 226 -31.20 22.69 -4.56
C LYS A 226 -31.35 24.19 -4.35
#